data_AF-A0A9P5THD0-F1
#
_entry.id   AF-A0A9P5THD0-F1
#
_cell.length_a   1.000
_cell.length_b   1.000
_cell.length_c   1.000
_cell.angle_alpha   90.00
_cell.angle_beta   90.00
_cell.angle_gamma   90.00
#
_symmetry.space_group_name_H-M   'P 1'
#
loop_
_entity.id
_entity.type
_entity.pdbx_description
1 polymer ?
#
loop_
_entity_poly.entity_id
_entity_poly.type
_entity_poly.pdbx_seq_one_letter_code
_entity_poly.pdbx_strand_id
1 'polypeptide(L)'
;ISKPKGEASRPGRGGYNLFKTLGWNQRTYNSVLELVTKLAKEKLDTTRSYRSQSKKAMHRLIEAVRKEYKFIEDYDNDWPVHDMLKTYLKNSSQTARNAR
;
A
#
# COMPACT_ATOMS: atom_id res chain seq x y z
N ILE A 1 -1.03 -9.61 -13.42
CA ILE A 1 0.07 -8.63 -13.62
C ILE A 1 1.03 -8.79 -12.46
N SER A 2 2.18 -9.39 -12.73
CA SER A 2 3.16 -9.72 -11.69
C SER A 2 3.89 -8.49 -11.16
N LYS A 3 4.23 -8.54 -9.87
CA LYS A 3 5.02 -7.51 -9.21
C LYS A 3 6.43 -7.43 -9.84
N PRO A 4 6.94 -6.23 -10.17
CA PRO A 4 8.33 -6.10 -10.62
C PRO A 4 9.34 -6.47 -9.53
N LYS A 5 10.57 -6.77 -9.95
CA LYS A 5 11.68 -6.97 -9.02
C LYS A 5 11.99 -5.66 -8.26
N GLY A 6 12.22 -5.77 -6.95
CA GLY A 6 12.54 -4.64 -6.07
C GLY A 6 11.39 -4.18 -5.18
N GLU A 7 11.61 -3.10 -4.43
CA GLU A 7 10.60 -2.49 -3.55
C GLU A 7 10.19 -1.10 -4.03
N ALA A 8 8.89 -0.80 -3.97
CA ALA A 8 8.32 0.52 -4.29
C ALA A 8 8.91 1.70 -3.48
N SER A 9 9.50 1.43 -2.30
CA SER A 9 9.99 2.47 -1.39
C SER A 9 11.48 2.82 -1.55
N ARG A 10 12.17 2.28 -2.57
CA ARG A 10 13.61 2.46 -2.79
C ARG A 10 13.98 2.80 -4.25
N PRO A 11 13.37 3.85 -4.86
CA PRO A 11 13.76 4.25 -6.21
C PRO A 11 15.26 4.59 -6.26
N GLY A 12 15.98 4.03 -7.24
CA GLY A 12 17.42 4.26 -7.44
C GLY A 12 18.37 3.36 -6.64
N ARG A 13 17.86 2.44 -5.80
CA ARG A 13 18.67 1.42 -5.10
C ARG A 13 18.17 -0.01 -5.38
N GLY A 14 17.75 -0.26 -6.62
CA GLY A 14 17.14 -1.53 -7.04
C GLY A 14 15.64 -1.65 -6.73
N GLY A 15 15.00 -0.58 -6.28
CA GLY A 15 13.54 -0.46 -6.20
C GLY A 15 12.95 0.32 -7.38
N TYR A 16 11.62 0.47 -7.39
CA TYR A 16 10.89 1.13 -8.47
C TYR A 16 9.95 2.21 -7.95
N ASN A 17 9.46 3.08 -8.84
CA ASN A 17 8.44 4.07 -8.51
C ASN A 17 7.05 3.46 -8.74
N LEU A 18 6.26 3.32 -7.67
CA LEU A 18 4.96 2.64 -7.72
C LEU A 18 4.00 3.26 -8.75
N PHE A 19 3.89 4.59 -8.77
CA PHE A 19 3.00 5.28 -9.71
C PHE A 19 3.37 5.01 -11.17
N LYS A 20 4.65 5.17 -11.50
CA LYS A 20 5.17 4.88 -12.85
C LYS A 20 4.98 3.42 -13.24
N THR A 21 5.21 2.50 -12.31
CA THR A 21 5.10 1.05 -12.55
C THR A 21 3.66 0.63 -12.81
N LEU A 22 2.69 1.19 -12.09
CA LEU A 22 1.29 0.83 -12.26
C LEU A 22 0.72 1.35 -13.58
N GLY A 23 1.25 2.47 -14.10
CA GLY A 23 0.76 3.08 -15.34
C GLY A 23 -0.68 3.58 -15.24
N TRP A 24 -1.24 3.67 -14.03
CA TRP A 24 -2.58 4.20 -13.81
C TRP A 24 -2.58 5.69 -14.08
N ASN A 25 -3.72 6.21 -14.55
CA ASN A 25 -3.91 7.65 -14.56
C ASN A 25 -3.88 8.20 -13.11
N GLN A 26 -3.49 9.47 -12.97
CA GLN A 26 -3.31 10.12 -11.67
C GLN A 26 -4.56 10.03 -10.78
N ARG A 27 -5.76 10.16 -11.37
CA ARG A 27 -7.03 10.13 -10.63
C ARG A 27 -7.28 8.75 -10.02
N THR A 28 -7.11 7.68 -10.80
CA THR A 28 -7.26 6.30 -10.31
C THR A 28 -6.24 6.00 -9.22
N TYR A 29 -4.97 6.37 -9.44
CA TYR A 29 -3.93 6.17 -8.43
C TYR A 29 -4.24 6.89 -7.11
N ASN A 30 -4.61 8.16 -7.17
CA ASN A 30 -4.94 8.93 -5.98
C ASN A 30 -6.16 8.37 -5.27
N SER A 31 -7.21 8.01 -6.00
CA SER A 31 -8.44 7.46 -5.43
C SER A 31 -8.20 6.14 -4.69
N VAL A 32 -7.44 5.21 -5.28
CA VAL A 32 -7.07 3.96 -4.60
C VAL A 32 -6.20 4.24 -3.38
N LEU A 33 -5.20 5.12 -3.50
CA LEU A 33 -4.31 5.47 -2.40
C LEU A 33 -5.06 6.12 -1.23
N GLU A 34 -6.01 7.01 -1.51
CA GLU A 34 -6.90 7.61 -0.51
C GLU A 34 -7.71 6.54 0.23
N LEU A 35 -8.31 5.60 -0.48
CA LEU A 35 -9.05 4.50 0.16
C LEU A 35 -8.12 3.64 1.03
N VAL A 36 -6.96 3.23 0.49
CA VAL A 36 -5.98 2.40 1.21
C VAL A 36 -5.52 3.10 2.49
N THR A 37 -5.17 4.38 2.41
CA THR A 37 -4.68 5.15 3.57
C THR A 37 -5.78 5.43 4.59
N LYS A 38 -7.02 5.70 4.15
CA LYS A 38 -8.20 5.81 5.01
C LYS A 38 -8.42 4.51 5.80
N LEU A 39 -8.51 3.38 5.10
CA LEU A 39 -8.72 2.07 5.74
C LEU A 39 -7.56 1.68 6.66
N ALA A 40 -6.33 2.07 6.32
CA ALA A 40 -5.17 1.84 7.17
C ALA A 40 -5.28 2.60 8.50
N LYS A 41 -5.73 3.86 8.49
CA LYS A 41 -5.96 4.65 9.71
C LYS A 41 -7.07 4.05 10.58
N GLU A 42 -8.12 3.53 9.94
CA GLU A 42 -9.29 2.96 10.64
C GLU A 42 -9.03 1.57 11.22
N LYS A 43 -8.25 0.74 10.51
CA LYS A 43 -8.17 -0.71 10.78
C LYS A 43 -6.79 -1.21 11.22
N LEU A 44 -5.73 -0.42 11.03
CA LEU A 44 -4.35 -0.83 11.29
C LEU A 44 -3.68 0.07 12.33
N ASP A 45 -2.60 -0.44 12.93
CA ASP A 45 -1.77 0.35 13.83
C ASP A 45 -0.72 1.12 13.01
N THR A 46 -1.02 2.39 12.71
CA THR A 46 -0.13 3.25 11.90
C THR A 46 1.19 3.61 12.59
N THR A 47 1.33 3.32 13.89
CA THR A 47 2.59 3.49 14.63
C THR A 47 3.56 2.32 14.41
N ARG A 48 3.06 1.20 13.89
CA ARG A 48 3.82 -0.03 13.67
C ARG A 48 4.19 -0.26 12.22
N SER A 49 5.24 -1.06 12.02
CA SER A 49 5.69 -1.47 10.70
C SER A 49 4.65 -2.36 9.99
N TYR A 50 4.75 -2.46 8.66
CA TYR A 50 3.91 -3.35 7.86
C TYR A 50 3.93 -4.81 8.34
N ARG A 51 5.11 -5.34 8.71
CA ARG A 51 5.25 -6.74 9.17
C ARG A 51 4.61 -6.98 10.53
N SER A 52 4.42 -5.92 11.31
CA SER A 52 3.86 -5.95 12.66
C SER A 52 2.34 -5.79 12.68
N GLN A 53 1.70 -5.72 11.51
CA GLN A 53 0.25 -5.58 11.39
C GLN A 53 -0.47 -6.93 11.60
N SER A 54 -1.71 -6.87 12.09
CA SER A 54 -2.58 -8.03 12.19
C SER A 54 -2.93 -8.58 10.80
N LYS A 55 -2.60 -9.85 10.52
CA LYS A 55 -2.95 -10.52 9.26
C LYS A 55 -4.45 -10.45 8.96
N LYS A 56 -5.30 -10.54 9.99
CA LYS A 56 -6.77 -10.45 9.85
C LYS A 56 -7.21 -9.05 9.42
N ALA A 57 -6.61 -8.00 10.01
CA ALA A 57 -6.93 -6.62 9.65
C ALA A 57 -6.43 -6.28 8.24
N MET A 58 -5.22 -6.76 7.89
CA MET A 58 -4.65 -6.66 6.55
C MET A 58 -5.57 -7.28 5.49
N HIS A 59 -6.04 -8.52 5.72
CA HIS A 59 -6.95 -9.21 4.80
C HIS A 59 -8.25 -8.43 4.59
N ARG A 60 -8.87 -7.94 5.68
CA ARG A 60 -10.11 -7.13 5.61
C ARG A 60 -9.92 -5.80 4.87
N LEU A 61 -8.73 -5.21 4.94
CA LEU A 61 -8.41 -3.98 4.19
C LEU A 61 -8.31 -4.29 2.69
N ILE A 62 -7.53 -5.32 2.33
CA ILE A 62 -7.34 -5.72 0.92
C ILE A 62 -8.67 -6.11 0.29
N GLU A 63 -9.49 -6.90 0.99
CA GLU A 63 -10.82 -7.29 0.52
C GLU A 63 -11.72 -6.07 0.28
N ALA A 64 -11.69 -5.06 1.17
CA ALA A 64 -12.46 -3.83 1.00
C ALA A 64 -12.00 -3.02 -0.23
N VAL A 65 -10.68 -2.91 -0.45
CA VAL A 65 -10.12 -2.24 -1.63
C VAL A 65 -10.49 -2.98 -2.91
N ARG A 66 -10.43 -4.31 -2.91
CA ARG A 66 -10.79 -5.16 -4.06
C ARG A 66 -12.28 -5.09 -4.39
N LYS A 67 -13.15 -4.94 -3.37
CA LYS A 67 -14.59 -4.74 -3.59
C LYS A 67 -14.89 -3.44 -4.33
N GLU A 68 -14.19 -2.37 -3.98
CA GLU A 68 -14.35 -1.05 -4.61
C GLU A 68 -13.67 -0.97 -5.99
N TYR A 69 -12.46 -1.50 -6.11
CA TYR A 69 -11.63 -1.42 -7.31
C TYR A 69 -11.35 -2.80 -7.88
N LYS A 70 -12.29 -3.31 -8.68
CA LYS A 70 -12.22 -4.67 -9.24
C LYS A 70 -10.98 -4.96 -10.09
N PHE A 71 -10.45 -3.96 -10.80
CA PHE A 71 -9.22 -4.10 -11.60
C PHE A 71 -7.98 -4.45 -10.77
N ILE A 72 -8.04 -4.35 -9.43
CA ILE A 72 -6.96 -4.84 -8.56
C ILE A 72 -6.80 -6.37 -8.66
N GLU A 73 -7.87 -7.10 -9.01
CA GLU A 73 -7.84 -8.56 -9.24
C GLU A 73 -6.91 -8.96 -10.40
N ASP A 74 -6.66 -8.03 -11.33
CA ASP A 74 -5.71 -8.24 -12.43
C ASP A 74 -4.25 -8.27 -11.95
N TYR A 75 -3.98 -7.92 -10.69
CA TYR A 75 -2.64 -7.86 -10.11
C TYR A 75 -2.40 -9.03 -9.15
N ASP A 76 -1.30 -9.74 -9.36
CA ASP A 76 -1.01 -10.97 -8.61
C ASP A 76 -0.88 -10.64 -7.11
N ASN A 77 -1.63 -11.37 -6.27
CA ASN A 77 -1.65 -11.17 -4.82
C ASN A 77 -1.94 -9.72 -4.39
N ASP A 78 -2.73 -8.97 -5.16
CA ASP A 78 -3.10 -7.58 -4.87
C ASP A 78 -1.88 -6.67 -4.61
N TRP A 79 -0.74 -6.98 -5.23
CA TRP A 79 0.54 -6.34 -4.89
C TRP A 79 0.54 -4.80 -4.92
N PRO A 80 -0.27 -4.09 -5.75
CA PRO A 80 -0.36 -2.62 -5.69
C PRO A 80 -0.82 -2.14 -4.32
N VAL A 81 -1.84 -2.79 -3.76
CA VAL A 81 -2.41 -2.47 -2.44
C VAL A 81 -1.37 -2.72 -1.35
N HIS A 82 -0.67 -3.86 -1.44
CA HIS A 82 0.41 -4.19 -0.51
C HIS A 82 1.52 -3.15 -0.52
N ASP A 83 1.94 -2.66 -1.69
CA ASP A 83 3.03 -1.70 -1.81
C ASP A 83 2.64 -0.27 -1.44
N MET A 84 1.41 0.16 -1.76
CA MET A 84 0.84 1.41 -1.26
C MET A 84 0.83 1.41 0.27
N LEU A 85 0.36 0.32 0.86
CA LEU A 85 0.25 0.19 2.31
C LEU A 85 1.61 0.12 3.01
N LYS A 86 2.58 -0.61 2.44
CA LYS A 86 3.96 -0.63 2.93
C LYS A 86 4.57 0.76 2.95
N THR A 87 4.38 1.52 1.86
CA THR A 87 4.91 2.88 1.73
C THR A 87 4.28 3.80 2.77
N TYR A 88 2.96 3.73 2.93
CA TYR A 88 2.23 4.51 3.92
C TYR A 88 2.68 4.19 5.36
N LEU A 89 2.66 2.93 5.78
CA LEU A 89 3.02 2.53 7.15
C LEU A 89 4.49 2.79 7.49
N LYS A 90 5.40 2.70 6.51
CA LYS A 90 6.80 3.08 6.69
C LYS A 90 6.91 4.55 7.10
N ASN A 91 6.22 5.43 6.38
CA ASN A 91 6.23 6.86 6.66
C ASN A 91 5.52 7.17 7.99
N SER A 92 4.31 6.64 8.20
CA SER A 92 3.53 6.88 9.43
C SER A 92 4.27 6.40 10.69
N SER A 93 4.87 5.20 10.66
CA SER A 93 5.62 4.69 11.82
C SER A 93 6.92 5.44 12.07
N GLN A 94 7.56 5.98 11.02
CA GLN A 94 8.72 6.86 11.19
C GLN A 94 8.32 8.18 11.85
N THR A 95 7.24 8.81 11.39
CA THR A 95 6.69 10.02 12.00
C THR A 95 6.33 9.79 13.47
N ALA A 96 5.66 8.69 13.79
CA ALA A 96 5.31 8.34 15.17
C ALA A 96 6.54 8.12 16.06
N ARG A 97 7.64 7.59 15.51
CA ARG A 97 8.91 7.44 16.23
C ARG A 97 9.62 8.78 16.47
N ASN A 98 9.54 9.70 15.53
CA ASN A 98 10.16 11.03 15.65
C ASN A 98 9.38 11.98 16.58
N ALA A 99 8.11 11.69 16.88
CA ALA A 99 7.25 12.49 17.75
C ALA A 99 7.32 12.08 19.25
N ARG A 100 8.17 11.11 19.59
CA ARG A 100 8.45 10.66 20.96
C ARG A 100 9.72 11.32 21.47
#